data_AF-A0A1Y1KVQ6-F1
#
_entry.id   AF-A0A1Y1KVQ6-F1
#
_cell.length_a   1.000
_cell.length_b   1.000
_cell.length_c   1.000
_cell.angle_alpha   90.00
_cell.angle_beta   90.00
_cell.angle_gamma   90.00
#
_symmetry.space_group_name_H-M   'P 1'
#
loop_
_entity.id
_entity.type
_entity.pdbx_description
1 polymer ?
#
loop_
_entity_poly.entity_id
_entity_poly.type
_entity_poly.pdbx_seq_one_letter_code
_entity_poly.pdbx_strand_id
1 'polypeptide(L)'
;NPLFSGRWTGWPTGAKESDVLAWFVDLIPRLDAFEDDRNSTLPHRRKLLAQPKTPLLGSTGKRSMDIGFVNSDITYKPDAADSKYRWSHVLVAGELKSNPKADIASIAWIDLARYAREVLAAQDTRRFVLGFTLCGSLMRVWEFDRLGGIASEQF
;
A
#
# COMPACT_ATOMS: atom_id res chain seq x y z
N ASN A 1 -23.81 11.01 2.03
CA ASN A 1 -22.96 11.60 0.97
C ASN A 1 -22.14 10.50 0.33
N PRO A 2 -22.23 10.30 -1.00
CA PRO A 2 -21.40 9.31 -1.68
C PRO A 2 -19.92 9.65 -1.46
N LEU A 3 -19.09 8.63 -1.23
CA LEU A 3 -17.64 8.81 -1.03
C LEU A 3 -16.94 9.33 -2.31
N PHE A 4 -17.59 9.17 -3.46
CA PHE A 4 -17.09 9.56 -4.77
C PHE A 4 -18.15 10.34 -5.56
N SER A 5 -17.81 11.56 -5.96
CA SER A 5 -18.61 12.41 -6.87
C SER A 5 -17.69 13.13 -7.86
N GLY A 6 -17.06 12.36 -8.75
CA GLY A 6 -16.04 12.85 -9.69
C GLY A 6 -14.66 13.11 -9.06
N ARG A 7 -14.57 13.12 -7.72
CA ARG A 7 -13.35 13.06 -6.91
C ARG A 7 -13.66 12.31 -5.61
N TRP A 8 -12.61 11.79 -4.98
CA TRP A 8 -12.69 11.27 -3.61
C TRP A 8 -13.00 12.40 -2.63
N THR A 9 -14.02 12.20 -1.81
CA THR A 9 -14.37 13.16 -0.78
C THR A 9 -13.28 13.19 0.30
N GLY A 10 -12.79 14.40 0.64
CA GLY A 10 -11.77 14.58 1.68
C GLY A 10 -10.33 14.31 1.24
N TRP A 11 -10.06 14.08 -0.05
CA TRP A 11 -8.69 13.93 -0.55
C TRP A 11 -7.84 15.19 -0.23
N PRO A 12 -6.62 15.05 0.31
CA PRO A 12 -5.80 16.20 0.69
C PRO A 12 -5.28 16.97 -0.53
N THR A 13 -5.55 18.29 -0.59
CA THR A 13 -5.22 19.15 -1.74
C THR A 13 -3.74 19.12 -2.15
N GLY A 14 -2.84 18.98 -1.17
CA GLY A 14 -1.39 18.93 -1.41
C GLY A 14 -0.80 17.52 -1.54
N ALA A 15 -1.60 16.47 -1.33
CA ALA A 15 -1.18 15.06 -1.34
C ALA A 15 0.14 14.81 -0.58
N LYS A 16 0.39 15.52 0.53
CA LYS A 16 1.55 15.26 1.38
C LYS A 16 1.41 13.86 1.96
N GLU A 17 2.52 13.12 2.04
CA GLU A 17 2.55 11.74 2.54
C GLU A 17 1.78 11.59 3.86
N SER A 18 2.04 12.45 4.84
CA SER A 18 1.35 12.44 6.14
C SER A 18 -0.17 12.58 6.03
N ASP A 19 -0.63 13.47 5.15
CA ASP A 19 -2.04 13.82 5.02
C ASP A 19 -2.80 12.72 4.26
N VAL A 20 -2.15 12.13 3.24
CA VAL A 20 -2.69 10.99 2.50
C VAL A 20 -2.77 9.76 3.41
N LEU A 21 -1.73 9.50 4.22
CA LEU A 21 -1.75 8.40 5.18
C LEU A 21 -2.86 8.59 6.23
N ALA A 22 -3.01 9.80 6.78
CA ALA A 22 -4.10 10.11 7.70
C ALA A 22 -5.48 9.88 7.06
N TRP A 23 -5.65 10.27 5.79
CA TRP A 23 -6.89 10.01 5.04
C TRP A 23 -7.16 8.51 4.86
N PHE A 24 -6.15 7.70 4.53
CA PHE A 24 -6.31 6.24 4.46
C PHE A 24 -6.61 5.61 5.82
N VAL A 25 -5.98 6.10 6.89
CA VAL A 25 -6.23 5.63 8.25
C VAL A 25 -7.68 5.89 8.69
N ASP A 26 -8.31 6.99 8.24
CA ASP A 26 -9.76 7.22 8.42
C ASP A 26 -10.62 6.35 7.49
N LEU A 27 -10.26 6.28 6.20
CA LEU A 27 -11.10 5.64 5.19
C LEU A 27 -11.19 4.13 5.35
N ILE A 28 -10.05 3.44 5.54
CA ILE A 28 -10.01 1.97 5.50
C ILE A 28 -10.91 1.33 6.57
N PRO A 29 -10.90 1.75 7.84
CA PRO A 29 -11.83 1.22 8.85
C PRO A 29 -13.30 1.43 8.50
N ARG A 30 -13.66 2.53 7.83
CA ARG A 30 -15.03 2.80 7.40
C ARG A 30 -15.47 1.86 6.27
N LEU A 31 -14.54 1.52 5.36
CA LEU A 31 -14.79 0.54 4.30
C LEU A 31 -14.91 -0.88 4.88
N ASP A 32 -14.09 -1.22 5.87
CA ASP A 32 -14.15 -2.52 6.58
C ASP A 32 -15.48 -2.68 7.34
N ALA A 33 -15.90 -1.65 8.10
CA ALA A 33 -17.19 -1.65 8.81
C ALA A 33 -18.39 -1.75 7.85
N PHE A 34 -18.30 -1.14 6.66
CA PHE A 34 -19.34 -1.28 5.63
C PHE A 34 -19.43 -2.70 5.06
N GLU A 35 -18.32 -3.46 5.08
CA GLU A 35 -18.32 -4.87 4.69
C GLU A 35 -18.94 -5.76 5.77
N ASP A 36 -18.69 -5.48 7.05
CA ASP A 36 -19.31 -6.18 8.20
C ASP A 36 -20.83 -6.16 8.13
N ASP A 37 -21.42 -5.01 7.82
CA ASP A 37 -22.87 -4.83 7.66
C ASP A 37 -23.48 -5.74 6.57
N ARG A 38 -22.65 -6.29 5.68
CA ARG A 38 -23.07 -7.19 4.60
C ARG A 38 -22.96 -8.68 4.94
N ASN A 39 -22.65 -9.04 6.20
CA ASN A 39 -22.44 -10.43 6.65
C ASN A 39 -21.40 -11.20 5.81
N SER A 40 -20.38 -10.49 5.32
CA SER A 40 -19.30 -11.08 4.55
C SER A 40 -18.32 -11.80 5.49
N THR A 41 -18.44 -13.12 5.60
CA THR A 41 -17.47 -13.95 6.34
C THR A 41 -16.24 -14.20 5.48
N LEU A 42 -15.47 -13.15 5.16
CA LEU A 42 -14.17 -13.33 4.53
C LEU A 42 -13.15 -13.80 5.57
N PRO A 43 -12.56 -15.00 5.40
CA PRO A 43 -11.59 -15.55 6.36
C PRO A 43 -10.27 -14.77 6.39
N HIS A 44 -10.00 -13.94 5.38
CA HIS A 44 -8.74 -13.21 5.20
C HIS A 44 -9.02 -11.73 4.95
N ARG A 45 -9.21 -10.97 6.03
CA ARG A 45 -9.28 -9.50 5.97
C ARG A 45 -7.91 -8.89 5.82
N ARG A 46 -7.90 -7.69 5.25
CA ARG A 46 -6.68 -6.92 5.00
C ARG A 46 -6.64 -5.72 5.92
N LYS A 47 -5.46 -5.45 6.48
CA LYS A 47 -5.20 -4.27 7.30
C LYS A 47 -4.23 -3.35 6.59
N LEU A 48 -4.46 -2.05 6.73
CA LEU A 48 -3.56 -1.01 6.27
C LEU A 48 -2.23 -1.06 7.04
N LEU A 49 -1.11 -1.08 6.31
CA LEU A 49 0.23 -0.84 6.81
C LEU A 49 0.66 0.55 6.37
N ALA A 50 0.67 1.51 7.31
CA ALA A 50 0.97 2.92 7.06
C ALA A 50 2.08 3.40 8.02
N GLN A 51 3.29 2.86 7.85
CA GLN A 51 4.45 3.15 8.71
C GLN A 51 5.65 3.62 7.85
N PRO A 52 5.54 4.78 7.18
CA PRO A 52 6.61 5.28 6.32
C PRO A 52 7.90 5.44 7.13
N LYS A 53 9.04 5.31 6.46
CA LYS A 53 10.39 5.44 7.04
C LYS A 53 10.74 4.42 8.13
N THR A 54 9.85 3.47 8.43
CA THR A 54 10.13 2.34 9.32
C THR A 54 10.58 1.15 8.48
N PRO A 55 11.83 0.68 8.62
CA PRO A 55 12.31 -0.44 7.83
C PRO A 55 11.56 -1.73 8.17
N LEU A 56 11.18 -2.47 7.13
CA LEU A 56 10.63 -3.82 7.24
C LEU A 56 11.77 -4.84 7.35
N LEU A 57 11.56 -5.91 8.12
CA LEU A 57 12.54 -7.01 8.23
C LEU A 57 12.46 -7.96 7.03
N GLY A 58 13.51 -8.77 6.85
CA GLY A 58 13.58 -9.79 5.81
C GLY A 58 14.17 -9.32 4.48
N SER A 59 14.63 -8.07 4.40
CA SER A 59 15.46 -7.58 3.29
C SER A 59 16.93 -7.57 3.69
N THR A 60 17.82 -7.79 2.72
CA THR A 60 19.28 -7.63 2.91
C THR A 60 19.65 -6.19 3.27
N GLY A 61 18.86 -5.21 2.84
CA GLY A 61 19.07 -3.79 3.12
C GLY A 61 18.02 -3.21 4.08
N LYS A 62 18.32 -2.08 4.70
CA LYS A 62 17.29 -1.27 5.39
C LYS A 62 16.39 -0.63 4.34
N ARG A 63 15.15 -1.14 4.23
CA ARG A 63 14.14 -0.70 3.26
C ARG A 63 12.81 -0.51 3.96
N SER A 64 12.15 0.63 3.69
CA SER A 64 10.80 0.95 4.13
C SER A 64 9.89 1.10 2.90
N MET A 65 8.59 1.14 3.14
CA MET A 65 7.54 1.39 2.16
C MET A 65 6.61 2.47 2.71
N ASP A 66 6.01 3.28 1.84
CA ASP A 66 5.14 4.37 2.27
C ASP A 66 3.83 3.84 2.87
N ILE A 67 3.18 2.92 2.15
CA ILE A 67 1.89 2.36 2.51
C ILE A 67 1.70 0.97 1.88
N GLY A 68 0.84 0.14 2.43
CA GLY A 68 0.46 -1.13 1.82
C GLY A 68 -0.61 -1.86 2.61
N PHE A 69 -0.83 -3.11 2.26
CA PHE A 69 -1.79 -3.98 2.96
C PHE A 69 -1.14 -5.29 3.38
N VAL A 70 -1.55 -5.77 4.54
CA VAL A 70 -1.13 -7.05 5.14
C VAL A 70 -2.37 -7.84 5.58
N ASN A 71 -2.24 -9.11 5.97
CA ASN A 71 -3.37 -9.81 6.59
C ASN A 71 -3.68 -9.23 7.98
N SER A 72 -4.96 -9.22 8.36
CA SER A 72 -5.44 -8.69 9.64
C SER A 72 -5.06 -9.55 10.85
N ASP A 73 -4.75 -10.83 10.65
CA ASP A 73 -4.30 -11.77 11.68
C ASP A 73 -2.85 -11.51 12.16
N ILE A 74 -2.11 -10.69 11.42
CA ILE A 74 -0.75 -10.31 11.79
C ILE A 74 -0.79 -9.41 13.02
N THR A 75 -0.33 -9.97 14.13
CA THR A 75 -0.30 -9.28 15.42
C THR A 75 0.93 -8.37 15.51
N TYR A 76 0.74 -7.08 15.24
CA TYR A 76 1.73 -6.04 15.51
C TYR A 76 1.53 -5.45 16.91
N LYS A 77 2.57 -5.46 17.74
CA LYS A 77 2.57 -4.87 19.09
C LYS A 77 3.54 -3.69 19.12
N PRO A 78 3.09 -2.43 18.97
CA PRO A 78 3.97 -1.27 18.82
C PRO A 78 5.06 -1.17 19.90
N ASP A 79 4.75 -1.61 21.12
CA ASP A 79 5.61 -1.48 22.30
C ASP A 79 6.54 -2.67 22.54
N ALA A 80 6.43 -3.74 21.74
CA ALA A 80 7.35 -4.87 21.82
C ALA A 80 8.55 -4.61 20.90
N ALA A 81 9.76 -4.65 21.45
CA ALA A 81 11.01 -4.33 20.74
C ALA A 81 11.21 -5.09 19.41
N ASP A 82 10.61 -6.27 19.28
CA ASP A 82 10.75 -7.16 18.11
C ASP A 82 9.52 -7.22 17.19
N SER A 83 8.49 -6.39 17.39
CA SER A 83 7.22 -6.50 16.65
C SER A 83 7.25 -5.95 15.23
N LYS A 84 8.41 -5.77 14.58
CA LYS A 84 8.47 -5.13 13.26
C LYS A 84 7.80 -5.98 12.18
N TYR A 85 7.07 -5.32 11.30
CA TYR A 85 6.56 -5.96 10.08
C TYR A 85 7.71 -6.45 9.19
N ARG A 86 7.42 -7.48 8.40
CA ARG A 86 8.35 -8.14 7.49
C ARG A 86 7.88 -7.98 6.05
N TRP A 87 8.78 -8.01 5.09
CA TRP A 87 8.41 -8.06 3.66
C TRP A 87 7.54 -9.28 3.32
N SER A 88 7.72 -10.39 4.03
CA SER A 88 6.87 -11.58 3.89
C SER A 88 5.41 -11.37 4.33
N HIS A 89 5.09 -10.29 5.05
CA HIS A 89 3.74 -9.95 5.48
C HIS A 89 2.97 -9.12 4.45
N VAL A 90 3.66 -8.48 3.50
CA VAL A 90 3.07 -7.52 2.56
C VAL A 90 2.28 -8.24 1.47
N LEU A 91 1.02 -7.87 1.31
CA LEU A 91 0.12 -8.37 0.28
C LEU A 91 -0.02 -7.39 -0.89
N VAL A 92 -0.06 -6.10 -0.61
CA VAL A 92 -0.14 -5.05 -1.63
C VAL A 92 0.82 -3.95 -1.24
N ALA A 93 1.65 -3.51 -2.19
CA ALA A 93 2.60 -2.42 -1.98
C ALA A 93 2.05 -1.09 -2.52
N GLY A 94 2.32 0.01 -1.84
CA GLY A 94 1.89 1.34 -2.24
C GLY A 94 3.01 2.35 -2.16
N GLU A 95 3.07 3.21 -3.17
CA GLU A 95 4.02 4.32 -3.29
C GLU A 95 3.26 5.64 -3.35
N LEU A 96 3.68 6.62 -2.55
CA LEU A 96 3.00 7.91 -2.43
C LEU A 96 3.92 9.05 -2.85
N LYS A 97 3.48 9.86 -3.81
CA LYS A 97 4.16 11.11 -4.20
C LYS A 97 3.16 12.25 -4.16
N SER A 98 3.57 13.41 -3.64
CA SER A 98 2.69 14.60 -3.62
C SER A 98 2.54 15.25 -5.00
N ASN A 99 3.54 15.10 -5.87
CA ASN A 99 3.57 15.72 -7.19
C ASN A 99 2.98 14.77 -8.25
N PRO A 100 1.91 15.16 -8.97
CA PRO A 100 1.38 14.40 -10.11
C PRO A 100 2.41 14.02 -11.17
N LYS A 101 3.40 14.89 -11.41
CA LYS A 101 4.47 14.65 -12.41
C LYS A 101 5.45 13.54 -12.00
N ALA A 102 5.34 13.01 -10.79
CA ALA A 102 6.13 11.88 -10.32
C ALA A 102 5.62 10.54 -10.86
N ASP A 103 4.47 10.50 -11.55
CA ASP A 103 3.93 9.32 -12.23
C ASP A 103 4.71 9.01 -13.51
N ILE A 104 6.00 8.71 -13.35
CA ILE A 104 6.94 8.38 -14.42
C ILE A 104 7.87 7.25 -13.97
N ALA A 105 8.45 6.57 -14.95
CA ALA A 105 9.32 5.41 -14.74
C ALA A 105 10.48 5.66 -13.77
N SER A 106 11.15 6.80 -13.88
CA SER A 106 12.34 7.15 -13.10
C SER A 106 12.05 7.56 -11.66
N ILE A 107 10.79 7.66 -11.25
CA ILE A 107 10.37 8.11 -9.91
C ILE A 107 9.44 7.09 -9.26
N ALA A 108 8.12 7.24 -9.36
CA ALA A 108 7.19 6.42 -8.58
C ALA A 108 7.21 4.94 -8.98
N TRP A 109 7.39 4.65 -10.28
CA TRP A 109 7.29 3.26 -10.76
C TRP A 109 8.49 2.43 -10.30
N ILE A 110 9.71 2.99 -10.36
CA ILE A 110 10.91 2.28 -9.90
C ILE A 110 10.93 2.13 -8.37
N ASP A 111 10.40 3.09 -7.62
CA ASP A 111 10.26 2.98 -6.16
C ASP A 111 9.29 1.83 -5.80
N LEU A 112 8.11 1.79 -6.43
CA LEU A 112 7.17 0.68 -6.24
C LEU A 112 7.75 -0.68 -6.69
N ALA A 113 8.45 -0.72 -7.83
CA ALA A 113 9.08 -1.94 -8.34
C ALA A 113 10.15 -2.48 -7.36
N ARG A 114 10.86 -1.61 -6.65
CA ARG A 114 11.79 -2.04 -5.58
C ARG A 114 11.03 -2.74 -4.47
N TYR A 115 9.86 -2.23 -4.06
CA TYR A 115 9.04 -2.89 -3.04
C TYR A 115 8.53 -4.25 -3.53
N ALA A 116 8.02 -4.32 -4.76
CA ALA A 116 7.57 -5.58 -5.35
C ALA A 116 8.69 -6.64 -5.36
N ARG A 117 9.93 -6.23 -5.68
CA ARG A 117 11.10 -7.11 -5.60
C ARG A 117 11.34 -7.65 -4.18
N GLU A 118 11.31 -6.80 -3.16
CA GLU A 118 11.49 -7.25 -1.77
C GLU A 118 10.38 -8.21 -1.34
N VAL A 119 9.14 -7.97 -1.76
CA VAL A 119 8.01 -8.88 -1.50
C VAL A 119 8.19 -10.23 -2.19
N LEU A 120 8.53 -10.25 -3.49
CA LEU A 120 8.76 -11.49 -4.25
C LEU A 120 9.98 -12.28 -3.74
N ALA A 121 11.00 -11.59 -3.22
CA ALA A 121 12.16 -12.23 -2.60
C ALA A 121 11.80 -12.86 -1.24
N ALA A 122 10.95 -12.20 -0.44
CA ALA A 122 10.52 -12.71 0.86
C ALA A 122 9.38 -13.74 0.77
N GLN A 123 8.74 -13.89 -0.39
CA GLN A 123 7.64 -14.81 -0.68
C GLN A 123 7.95 -15.60 -1.96
N ASP A 124 8.88 -16.56 -1.85
CA ASP A 124 9.45 -17.34 -2.96
C ASP A 124 8.40 -18.04 -3.85
N THR A 125 7.32 -18.55 -3.27
CA THR A 125 6.24 -19.23 -4.01
C THR A 125 5.23 -18.28 -4.64
N ARG A 126 5.26 -16.99 -4.32
CA ARG A 126 4.32 -16.00 -4.83
C ARG A 126 4.55 -15.74 -6.31
N ARG A 127 3.46 -15.73 -7.10
CA ARG A 127 3.52 -15.54 -8.56
C ARG A 127 3.58 -14.07 -8.96
N PHE A 128 2.77 -13.23 -8.31
CA PHE A 128 2.68 -11.80 -8.61
C PHE A 128 2.43 -10.98 -7.33
N VAL A 129 2.78 -9.70 -7.38
CA VAL A 129 2.53 -8.71 -6.33
C VAL A 129 1.67 -7.60 -6.93
N LEU A 130 0.54 -7.34 -6.29
CA LEU A 130 -0.26 -6.17 -6.64
C LEU A 130 0.32 -4.95 -5.94
N GLY A 131 0.22 -3.81 -6.60
CA GLY A 131 0.58 -2.55 -5.98
C GLY A 131 -0.20 -1.38 -6.55
N PHE A 132 0.06 -0.20 -6.01
CA PHE A 132 -0.50 1.04 -6.52
C PHE A 132 0.47 2.21 -6.33
N THR A 133 0.39 3.18 -7.23
CA THR A 133 1.04 4.48 -7.08
C THR A 133 -0.04 5.53 -6.92
N LEU A 134 0.17 6.49 -6.01
CA LEU A 134 -0.63 7.71 -5.90
C LEU A 134 0.31 8.91 -6.06
N CYS A 135 0.19 9.62 -7.18
CA CYS A 135 0.99 10.81 -7.50
C CYS A 135 0.07 12.03 -7.56
N GLY A 136 0.11 12.88 -6.54
CA GLY A 136 -0.96 13.85 -6.32
C GLY A 136 -2.27 13.10 -6.11
N SER A 137 -3.31 13.42 -6.87
CA SER A 137 -4.59 12.68 -6.85
C SER A 137 -4.68 11.58 -7.92
N LEU A 138 -3.61 11.32 -8.68
CA LEU A 138 -3.61 10.39 -9.80
C LEU A 138 -3.18 9.00 -9.32
N MET A 139 -3.98 7.99 -9.66
CA MET A 139 -3.74 6.61 -9.25
C MET A 139 -3.37 5.73 -10.44
N ARG A 140 -2.52 4.74 -10.19
CA ARG A 140 -2.40 3.53 -11.01
C ARG A 140 -2.43 2.30 -10.13
N VAL A 141 -2.96 1.22 -10.67
CA VAL A 141 -2.82 -0.12 -10.12
C VAL A 141 -1.79 -0.88 -10.94
N TRP A 142 -0.98 -1.67 -10.24
CA TRP A 142 0.13 -2.41 -10.81
C TRP A 142 0.01 -3.89 -10.49
N GLU A 143 0.46 -4.71 -11.42
CA GLU A 143 0.78 -6.12 -11.22
C GLU A 143 2.25 -6.33 -11.57
N PHE A 144 3.03 -6.83 -10.61
CA PHE A 144 4.42 -7.20 -10.79
C PHE A 144 4.60 -8.70 -10.69
N ASP A 145 5.35 -9.27 -11.61
CA ASP A 145 5.87 -10.64 -11.51
C ASP A 145 7.41 -10.60 -11.47
N ARG A 146 8.05 -11.74 -11.72
CA ARG A 146 9.52 -11.83 -11.74
C ARG A 146 10.16 -11.29 -13.02
N LEU A 147 9.38 -11.02 -14.06
CA LEU A 147 9.84 -10.47 -15.34
C LEU A 147 9.69 -8.95 -15.40
N GLY A 148 8.72 -8.38 -14.68
CA GLY A 148 8.54 -6.93 -14.64
C GLY A 148 7.20 -6.53 -14.03
N GLY A 149 6.72 -5.36 -14.42
CA GLY A 149 5.41 -4.85 -13.98
C GLY A 149 4.60 -4.32 -15.14
N ILE A 150 3.29 -4.56 -15.08
CA ILE A 150 2.28 -3.94 -15.94
C ILE A 150 1.39 -3.03 -15.08
N ALA A 151 0.89 -1.95 -15.68
CA ALA A 151 0.07 -0.97 -15.00
C ALA A 151 -1.26 -0.76 -15.72
N SER A 152 -2.26 -0.35 -14.95
CA SER A 152 -3.46 0.27 -15.50
C SER A 152 -3.15 1.60 -16.20
N GLU A 153 -4.12 2.10 -16.96
CA GLU A 153 -4.19 3.53 -17.24
C GLU A 153 -4.26 4.35 -15.94
N GLN A 154 -3.96 5.63 -16.05
CA GLN A 154 -4.06 6.58 -14.94
C GLN A 154 -5.51 7.00 -14.77
N PHE A 155 -5.99 7.07 -13.53
CA PHE A 155 -7.32 7.56 -13.19
C PHE A 155 -7.36 8.34 -11.87
#